data_AF-A0A9Y3RN96-F1
#
_entry.id   AF-A0A9Y3RN96-F1
#
_cell.length_a   1.000
_cell.length_b   1.000
_cell.length_c   1.000
_cell.angle_alpha   90.00
_cell.angle_beta   90.00
_cell.angle_gamma   90.00
#
_symmetry.space_group_name_H-M   'P 1'
#
loop_
_entity.id
_entity.type
_entity.pdbx_description
1 polymer ?
#
loop_
_entity_poly.entity_id
_entity_poly.type
_entity_poly.pdbx_seq_one_letter_code
_entity_poly.pdbx_strand_id
1 'polypeptide(L)'
;MRLKGTIVQGRDTNILINSREMSSSSRSYDAEFMRSNTGADQITKTAVDFWKNGKDREEMMLKDFESFIPPIVFNSDQSGFSKSTLIDSCLLDVFIPFLPLEYKHVVQCAMAAMRDKGLQPDENVADQVARSLVYHPKLERVFATSGCKTVANRVHLYR
;
A
#
# COMPACT_ATOMS: atom_id res chain seq x y z
N MET A 1 11.62 12.27 -4.05
CA MET A 1 10.42 12.07 -4.88
C MET A 1 9.19 12.17 -3.98
N ARG A 2 8.22 13.05 -4.27
CA ARG A 2 6.93 13.06 -3.54
C ARG A 2 6.14 11.83 -3.99
N LEU A 3 5.57 11.08 -3.04
CA LEU A 3 4.71 9.93 -3.34
C LEU A 3 3.36 10.44 -3.87
N LYS A 4 3.33 10.89 -5.13
CA LYS A 4 2.07 11.17 -5.83
C LYS A 4 1.67 9.92 -6.61
N GLY A 5 0.80 9.12 -6.01
CA GLY A 5 0.18 7.98 -6.66
C GLY A 5 -0.93 7.40 -5.80
N THR A 6 -2.18 7.59 -6.20
CA THR A 6 -3.31 6.83 -5.67
C THR A 6 -3.33 5.49 -6.39
N ILE A 7 -2.52 4.53 -5.93
CA ILE A 7 -2.67 3.14 -6.38
C ILE A 7 -3.78 2.53 -5.54
N VAL A 8 -4.94 2.31 -6.16
CA VAL A 8 -6.04 1.53 -5.59
C VAL A 8 -5.66 0.05 -5.70
N GLN A 9 -4.76 -0.43 -4.83
CA GLN A 9 -4.52 -1.85 -4.65
C GLN A 9 -4.94 -2.29 -3.25
N GLY A 10 -5.84 -3.27 -3.22
CA GLY A 10 -6.30 -3.91 -1.99
C GLY A 10 -5.27 -4.88 -1.44
N ARG A 11 -4.38 -4.41 -0.56
CA ARG A 11 -3.89 -5.03 0.69
C ARG A 11 -2.88 -4.09 1.37
N ASP A 12 -2.79 -4.24 2.70
CA ASP A 12 -1.66 -4.04 3.63
C ASP A 12 -0.48 -3.26 3.06
N THR A 13 -0.05 -2.17 3.70
CA THR A 13 1.13 -1.37 3.37
C THR A 13 2.28 -2.22 2.78
N ASN A 14 2.30 -2.37 1.45
CA ASN A 14 3.30 -3.19 0.78
C ASN A 14 4.55 -2.34 0.52
N ILE A 15 5.62 -3.01 0.14
CA ILE A 15 6.76 -2.41 -0.52
C ILE A 15 6.79 -2.99 -1.92
N LEU A 16 6.74 -2.12 -2.93
CA LEU A 16 7.09 -2.49 -4.31
C LEU A 16 8.58 -2.31 -4.49
N ILE A 17 9.23 -3.36 -4.97
CA ILE A 17 10.63 -3.35 -5.38
C ILE A 17 10.66 -3.49 -6.91
N ASN A 18 11.38 -2.58 -7.55
CA ASN A 18 11.73 -2.69 -8.96
C ASN A 18 13.16 -3.22 -9.07
N SER A 19 13.34 -4.33 -9.80
CA SER A 19 14.66 -4.80 -10.19
C SER A 19 14.75 -4.99 -11.71
N ARG A 20 15.97 -4.91 -12.24
CA ARG A 20 16.28 -5.16 -13.65
C ARG A 20 17.15 -6.38 -13.76
N GLU A 21 16.65 -7.41 -14.45
CA GLU A 21 17.47 -8.56 -14.82
C GLU A 21 17.87 -8.43 -16.30
N MET A 22 19.13 -8.76 -16.60
CA MET A 22 19.62 -8.71 -17.98
C MET A 22 19.23 -10.01 -18.69
N SER A 23 18.36 -9.90 -19.70
CA SER A 23 17.93 -11.06 -20.49
C SER A 23 19.11 -11.72 -21.20
N SER A 24 19.27 -13.04 -21.04
CA SER A 24 20.32 -13.81 -21.71
C SER A 24 20.04 -14.03 -23.22
N SER A 25 18.81 -13.75 -23.67
CA SER A 25 18.36 -13.95 -25.05
C SER A 25 18.29 -12.66 -25.87
N SER A 26 18.33 -11.48 -25.22
CA SER A 26 18.26 -10.18 -25.87
C SER A 26 18.99 -9.13 -25.04
N ARG A 27 19.62 -8.11 -25.64
CA ARG A 27 20.13 -6.93 -24.91
C ARG A 27 18.97 -6.04 -24.42
N SER A 28 17.98 -6.65 -23.76
CA SER A 28 16.85 -5.99 -23.12
C SER A 28 16.94 -6.21 -21.62
N TYR A 29 16.56 -5.18 -20.88
CA TYR A 29 16.37 -5.27 -19.43
C TYR A 29 14.91 -5.60 -19.18
N ASP A 30 14.65 -6.74 -18.55
CA ASP A 30 13.31 -7.08 -18.10
C ASP A 30 13.12 -6.48 -16.71
N ALA A 31 12.04 -5.70 -16.55
CA ALA A 31 11.69 -5.09 -15.27
C ALA A 31 10.83 -6.07 -14.48
N GLU A 32 11.35 -6.54 -13.35
CA GLU A 32 10.60 -7.37 -12.42
C GLU A 32 10.07 -6.53 -11.25
N PHE A 33 8.76 -6.62 -11.02
CA PHE A 33 8.06 -5.93 -9.95
C PHE A 33 7.66 -6.90 -8.86
N MET A 34 8.35 -6.86 -7.73
CA MET A 34 8.03 -7.70 -6.58
C MET A 34 7.29 -6.89 -5.51
N ARG A 35 6.25 -7.50 -4.92
CA ARG A 35 5.49 -6.91 -3.80
C ARG A 35 5.63 -7.76 -2.56
N SER A 36 5.97 -7.12 -1.45
CA SER A 36 5.97 -7.77 -0.12
C SER A 36 5.25 -6.93 0.92
N ASN A 37 4.71 -7.59 1.94
CA ASN A 37 4.14 -6.95 3.12
C ASN A 37 5.20 -6.74 4.23
N THR A 38 6.46 -7.11 4.00
CA THR A 38 7.54 -6.88 4.96
C THR A 38 7.68 -5.38 5.25
N GLY A 39 7.75 -4.99 6.53
CA GLY A 39 7.84 -3.58 6.93
C GLY A 39 6.50 -2.85 7.02
N ALA A 40 5.38 -3.53 6.78
CA ALA A 40 4.03 -2.96 6.84
C ALA A 40 3.71 -2.26 8.16
N ASP A 41 4.12 -2.86 9.29
CA ASP A 41 3.87 -2.34 10.63
C ASP A 41 4.65 -1.05 10.89
N GLN A 42 5.92 -0.99 10.45
CA GLN A 42 6.77 0.19 10.57
C GLN A 42 6.26 1.33 9.71
N ILE A 43 5.84 1.05 8.47
CA ILE A 43 5.20 2.04 7.59
C ILE A 43 3.94 2.60 8.25
N THR A 44 3.09 1.73 8.80
CA THR A 44 1.85 2.13 9.49
C THR A 44 2.15 2.98 10.72
N LYS A 45 3.17 2.61 11.51
CA LYS A 45 3.60 3.38 12.67
C LYS A 45 4.06 4.79 12.29
N THR A 46 4.91 4.92 11.27
CA THR A 46 5.35 6.21 10.75
C THR A 46 4.16 7.05 10.27
N ALA A 47 3.20 6.46 9.55
CA ALA A 47 2.01 7.17 9.11
C ALA A 47 1.15 7.67 10.30
N VAL A 48 1.01 6.88 11.36
CA VAL A 48 0.33 7.29 12.60
C VAL A 48 1.08 8.41 13.30
N ASP A 49 2.41 8.35 13.36
CA ASP A 49 3.22 9.40 13.98
C ASP A 49 3.15 10.71 13.20
N PHE A 50 3.11 10.68 11.86
CA PHE A 50 2.86 11.87 11.04
C PHE A 50 1.48 12.46 11.32
N TRP A 51 0.44 11.63 11.34
CA TRP A 51 -0.92 12.06 11.64
C TRP A 51 -1.04 12.68 13.03
N LYS A 52 -0.42 12.08 14.06
CA LYS A 52 -0.38 12.63 15.43
C LYS A 52 0.31 13.98 15.53
N ASN A 53 1.26 14.24 14.65
CA ASN A 53 1.97 15.52 14.56
C ASN A 53 1.23 16.56 13.69
N GLY A 54 -0.01 16.27 13.26
CA GLY A 54 -0.82 17.17 12.44
C GLY A 54 -0.29 17.37 11.03
N LYS A 55 0.55 16.46 10.54
CA LYS A 55 1.07 16.50 9.16
C LYS A 55 0.14 15.76 8.21
N ASP A 56 0.01 16.31 7.02
CA ASP A 56 -0.75 15.69 5.95
C ASP A 56 -0.02 14.46 5.40
N ARG A 57 -0.82 13.52 4.88
CA ARG A 57 -0.30 12.31 4.22
C ARG A 57 0.66 12.66 3.08
N GLU A 58 0.33 13.69 2.32
CA GLU A 58 1.06 14.15 1.14
C GLU A 58 2.42 14.79 1.48
N GLU A 59 2.67 15.09 2.77
CA GLU A 59 3.97 15.56 3.26
C GLU A 59 4.97 14.43 3.48
N MET A 60 4.52 13.17 3.58
CA MET A 60 5.41 12.01 3.71
C MET A 60 6.27 11.84 2.45
N MET A 61 7.58 11.73 2.64
CA MET A 61 8.58 11.56 1.60
C MET A 61 9.29 10.21 1.74
N LEU A 62 9.88 9.73 0.63
CA LEU A 62 10.61 8.45 0.64
C LEU A 62 11.71 8.37 1.72
N LYS A 63 12.42 9.49 1.96
CA LYS A 63 13.43 9.64 3.02
C LYS A 63 12.94 9.28 4.43
N ASP A 64 11.64 9.42 4.69
CA ASP A 64 11.05 9.11 5.99
C ASP A 64 10.94 7.58 6.22
N PHE A 65 11.12 6.78 5.16
CA PHE A 65 11.08 5.32 5.15
C PHE A 65 12.45 4.67 4.88
N GLU A 66 13.40 5.42 4.31
CA GLU A 66 14.75 4.97 3.96
C GLU A 66 15.56 4.50 5.19
N SER A 67 15.22 4.95 6.40
CA SER A 67 15.93 4.54 7.62
C SER A 67 15.65 3.10 8.04
N PHE A 68 14.52 2.52 7.63
CA PHE A 68 14.10 1.19 8.08
C PHE A 68 13.72 0.22 6.95
N ILE A 69 13.31 0.71 5.78
CA ILE A 69 12.97 -0.19 4.66
C ILE A 69 14.18 -1.00 4.19
N PRO A 70 15.35 -0.40 3.86
CA PRO A 70 16.53 -1.15 3.45
C PRO A 70 16.93 -2.24 4.46
N PRO A 71 17.15 -1.96 5.76
CA PRO A 71 17.56 -3.01 6.68
C PRO A 71 16.49 -4.10 6.85
N ILE A 72 15.20 -3.79 6.71
CA ILE A 72 14.13 -4.80 6.75
C ILE A 72 14.17 -5.69 5.51
N VAL A 73 14.40 -5.13 4.33
CA VAL A 73 14.47 -5.90 3.08
C VAL A 73 15.73 -6.78 3.04
N PHE A 74 16.88 -6.25 3.49
CA PHE A 74 18.16 -6.96 3.43
C PHE A 74 18.39 -7.96 4.56
N ASN A 75 17.87 -7.72 5.77
CA ASN A 75 18.20 -8.53 6.95
C ASN A 75 17.08 -9.44 7.45
N SER A 76 15.93 -9.54 6.75
CA SER A 76 14.87 -10.44 7.21
C SER A 76 14.91 -11.78 6.49
N ASP A 77 15.16 -12.85 7.26
CA ASP A 77 14.91 -14.25 6.85
C ASP A 77 13.43 -14.48 6.47
N GLN A 78 12.54 -13.57 6.88
CA GLN A 78 11.12 -13.51 6.57
C GLN A 78 10.76 -12.56 5.42
N SER A 79 11.73 -11.93 4.75
CA SER A 79 11.41 -11.16 3.54
C SER A 79 10.89 -12.10 2.46
N GLY A 80 9.83 -11.71 1.76
CA GLY A 80 9.45 -12.35 0.49
C GLY A 80 10.53 -12.26 -0.61
N PHE A 81 11.68 -11.67 -0.27
CA PHE A 81 12.84 -11.40 -1.12
C PHE A 81 14.05 -12.29 -0.79
N SER A 82 14.05 -13.01 0.35
CA SER A 82 15.19 -13.79 0.85
C SER A 82 15.62 -14.97 -0.03
N LYS A 83 14.76 -15.40 -0.96
CA LYS A 83 15.05 -16.48 -1.93
C LYS A 83 15.40 -15.99 -3.33
N SER A 84 15.40 -14.68 -3.55
CA SER A 84 15.74 -14.10 -4.85
C SER A 84 17.23 -13.77 -4.88
N THR A 85 17.92 -14.12 -5.96
CA THR A 85 19.31 -13.71 -6.29
C THR A 85 19.50 -12.17 -6.35
N LEU A 86 18.42 -11.42 -6.15
CA LEU A 86 18.34 -9.97 -6.06
C LEU A 86 19.10 -9.40 -4.84
N ILE A 87 19.22 -10.15 -3.74
CA ILE A 87 19.97 -9.68 -2.56
C ILE A 87 21.48 -9.78 -2.79
N ASP A 88 21.95 -10.80 -3.51
CA ASP A 88 23.38 -11.03 -3.75
C ASP A 88 23.99 -10.11 -4.82
N SER A 89 23.17 -9.48 -5.67
CA SER A 89 23.62 -8.63 -6.80
C SER A 89 23.02 -7.22 -6.83
N CYS A 90 22.26 -6.87 -5.79
CA CYS A 90 21.49 -5.63 -5.55
C CYS A 90 21.59 -4.51 -6.61
N LEU A 91 20.87 -4.69 -7.73
CA LEU A 91 20.38 -3.61 -8.58
C LEU A 91 18.93 -3.31 -8.20
N LEU A 92 18.72 -2.85 -6.95
CA LEU A 92 17.43 -2.33 -6.52
C LEU A 92 17.39 -0.83 -6.81
N ASP A 93 16.63 -0.45 -7.84
CA ASP A 93 16.58 0.93 -8.30
C ASP A 93 15.78 1.81 -7.33
N VAL A 94 14.61 1.34 -6.87
CA VAL A 94 13.65 2.13 -6.07
C VAL A 94 12.78 1.21 -5.20
N PHE A 95 12.54 1.63 -3.96
CA PHE A 95 11.49 1.09 -3.08
C PHE A 95 10.30 2.05 -3.05
N ILE A 96 9.08 1.52 -3.18
CA ILE A 96 7.86 2.34 -3.13
C ILE A 96 6.97 1.83 -1.98
N PRO A 97 6.92 2.54 -0.83
CA PRO A 97 6.03 2.18 0.27
C PRO A 97 4.59 2.54 -0.08
N PHE A 98 3.68 1.58 0.09
CA PHE A 98 2.24 1.86 0.07
C PHE A 98 1.82 2.30 1.46
N LEU A 99 1.18 3.46 1.54
CA LEU A 99 0.73 4.05 2.80
C LEU A 99 -0.70 3.59 3.13
N PRO A 100 -1.05 3.43 4.42
CA PRO A 100 -2.34 2.89 4.84
C PRO A 100 -3.48 3.83 4.44
N LEU A 101 -4.66 3.29 4.14
CA LEU A 101 -5.75 4.08 3.55
C LEU A 101 -6.62 4.75 4.63
N GLU A 102 -6.71 6.08 4.57
CA GLU A 102 -7.70 6.85 5.33
C GLU A 102 -9.14 6.57 4.88
N TYR A 103 -10.11 6.93 5.72
CA TYR A 103 -11.54 6.85 5.46
C TYR A 103 -11.96 7.36 4.07
N LYS A 104 -11.48 8.55 3.69
CA LYS A 104 -11.78 9.17 2.38
C LYS A 104 -11.41 8.28 1.20
N HIS A 105 -10.30 7.55 1.30
CA HIS A 105 -9.86 6.62 0.24
C HIS A 105 -10.75 5.38 0.18
N VAL A 106 -11.26 4.91 1.32
CA VAL A 106 -12.19 3.77 1.36
C VAL A 106 -13.51 4.13 0.68
N VAL A 107 -14.04 5.32 0.92
CA VAL A 107 -15.25 5.82 0.23
C VAL A 107 -15.01 5.84 -1.28
N GLN A 108 -13.88 6.38 -1.74
CA GLN A 108 -13.50 6.38 -3.15
C GLN A 108 -13.41 4.95 -3.72
N CYS A 109 -12.82 4.02 -2.97
CA CYS A 109 -12.76 2.62 -3.37
C CYS A 109 -14.15 1.97 -3.47
N ALA A 110 -15.08 2.29 -2.57
CA ALA A 110 -16.43 1.76 -2.61
C ALA A 110 -17.19 2.27 -3.85
N MET A 111 -17.06 3.57 -4.14
CA MET A 111 -17.59 4.18 -5.35
C MET A 111 -17.01 3.55 -6.63
N ALA A 112 -15.70 3.31 -6.66
CA ALA A 112 -15.06 2.62 -7.78
C ALA A 112 -15.54 1.16 -7.92
N ALA A 113 -15.65 0.42 -6.81
CA ALA A 113 -16.13 -0.95 -6.81
C ALA A 113 -17.60 -1.07 -7.26
N MET A 114 -18.43 -0.05 -7.02
CA MET A 114 -19.79 0.03 -7.59
C MET A 114 -19.74 0.14 -9.11
N ARG A 115 -18.89 1.03 -9.65
CA ARG A 115 -18.72 1.22 -11.11
C ARG A 115 -18.27 -0.07 -11.79
N ASP A 116 -17.27 -0.74 -11.20
CA ASP A 116 -16.73 -1.99 -11.75
C ASP A 116 -17.78 -3.12 -11.79
N LYS A 117 -18.81 -3.03 -10.94
CA LYS A 117 -19.96 -3.95 -10.91
C LYS A 117 -21.15 -3.48 -11.74
N GLY A 118 -21.03 -2.39 -12.49
CA GLY A 118 -22.11 -1.80 -13.28
C GLY A 118 -23.22 -1.17 -12.44
N LEU A 119 -22.96 -0.84 -11.18
CA LEU A 119 -23.89 -0.13 -10.30
C LEU A 119 -23.67 1.37 -10.42
N GLN A 120 -24.74 2.14 -10.22
CA GLN A 120 -24.61 3.60 -10.07
C GLN A 120 -23.90 3.90 -8.74
N PRO A 121 -22.83 4.71 -8.74
CA PRO A 121 -22.14 5.07 -7.51
C PRO A 121 -23.05 5.86 -6.57
N ASP A 122 -23.22 5.36 -5.34
CA ASP A 122 -23.97 6.02 -4.28
C ASP A 122 -23.05 6.33 -3.11
N GLU A 123 -22.87 7.63 -2.84
CA GLU A 123 -21.99 8.11 -1.78
C GLU A 123 -22.48 7.70 -0.38
N ASN A 124 -23.79 7.59 -0.16
CA ASN A 124 -24.34 7.15 1.12
C ASN A 124 -24.01 5.67 1.37
N VAL A 125 -24.13 4.84 0.33
CA VAL A 125 -23.75 3.43 0.41
C VAL A 125 -22.24 3.30 0.59
N ALA A 126 -21.44 4.11 -0.13
CA ALA A 126 -19.99 4.11 0.03
C ALA A 126 -19.55 4.52 1.44
N ASP A 127 -20.21 5.51 2.05
CA ASP A 127 -20.02 5.92 3.44
C ASP A 127 -20.37 4.78 4.41
N GLN A 128 -21.52 4.11 4.23
CA GLN A 128 -21.90 2.97 5.07
C GLN A 128 -20.90 1.81 4.99
N VAL A 129 -20.45 1.47 3.78
CA VAL A 129 -19.41 0.46 3.56
C VAL A 129 -18.12 0.89 4.26
N ALA A 130 -17.71 2.15 4.15
CA ALA A 130 -16.51 2.67 4.81
C ALA A 130 -16.61 2.59 6.33
N ARG A 131 -17.75 2.98 6.94
CA ARG A 131 -17.98 2.89 8.40
C ARG A 131 -17.93 1.48 8.94
N SER A 132 -18.31 0.50 8.12
CA SER A 132 -18.34 -0.91 8.52
C SER A 132 -16.93 -1.52 8.69
N LEU A 133 -15.88 -0.88 8.16
CA LEU A 133 -14.50 -1.38 8.26
C LEU A 133 -13.90 -1.18 9.66
N VAL A 134 -12.85 -1.96 9.93
CA VAL A 134 -12.00 -1.82 11.11
C VAL A 134 -10.89 -0.82 10.80
N TYR A 135 -10.61 0.07 11.75
CA TYR A 135 -9.62 1.12 11.62
C TYR A 135 -8.63 1.11 12.79
N HIS A 136 -7.42 1.61 12.52
CA HIS A 136 -6.35 1.82 13.48
C HIS A 136 -5.83 3.28 13.45
N PRO A 137 -5.45 3.84 14.61
CA PRO A 137 -5.63 3.27 15.96
C PRO A 137 -7.11 3.18 16.35
N LYS A 138 -7.44 2.33 17.35
CA LYS A 138 -8.83 1.93 17.63
C LYS A 138 -9.76 3.09 18.02
N LEU A 139 -9.23 4.12 18.67
CA LEU A 139 -10.01 5.26 19.17
C LEU A 139 -10.26 6.28 18.06
N GLU A 140 -9.19 6.68 17.37
CA GLU A 140 -9.21 7.75 16.38
C GLU A 140 -9.67 7.24 15.00
N ARG A 141 -9.64 5.92 14.78
CA ARG A 141 -10.14 5.23 13.57
C ARG A 141 -9.65 5.85 12.26
N VAL A 142 -8.35 6.17 12.19
CA VAL A 142 -7.76 6.95 11.09
C VAL A 142 -7.56 6.09 9.83
N PHE A 143 -6.91 4.94 9.97
CA PHE A 143 -6.47 4.12 8.86
C PHE A 143 -7.20 2.78 8.81
N ALA A 144 -7.76 2.40 7.65
CA ALA A 144 -8.48 1.14 7.48
C ALA A 144 -7.51 -0.06 7.50
N THR A 145 -7.70 -0.99 8.44
CA THR A 145 -6.85 -2.19 8.59
C THR A 145 -6.82 -3.04 7.33
N SER A 146 -7.96 -3.20 6.66
CA SER A 146 -8.06 -4.02 5.45
C SER A 146 -7.83 -3.24 4.15
N GLY A 147 -7.59 -1.93 4.23
CA GLY A 147 -7.67 -1.03 3.08
C GLY A 147 -8.96 -1.27 2.27
N CYS A 148 -8.82 -1.35 0.94
CA CYS A 148 -9.95 -1.57 0.03
C CYS A 148 -10.23 -3.05 -0.30
N LYS A 149 -9.52 -4.00 0.32
CA LYS A 149 -9.59 -5.43 -0.04
C LYS A 149 -10.99 -6.03 0.11
N THR A 150 -11.70 -5.68 1.17
CA THR A 150 -13.01 -6.26 1.51
C THR A 150 -14.18 -5.40 1.01
N VAL A 151 -13.89 -4.20 0.49
CA VAL A 151 -14.89 -3.22 0.06
C VAL A 151 -15.77 -3.77 -1.05
N ALA A 152 -15.17 -4.38 -2.09
CA ALA A 152 -15.92 -4.93 -3.22
C ALA A 152 -16.95 -6.00 -2.82
N ASN A 153 -16.62 -6.81 -1.80
CA ASN A 153 -17.55 -7.82 -1.28
C ASN A 153 -18.67 -7.19 -0.44
N ARG A 154 -18.39 -6.09 0.26
CA ARG A 154 -19.36 -5.40 1.12
C ARG A 154 -20.36 -4.55 0.35
N VAL A 155 -19.96 -3.94 -0.76
CA VAL A 155 -20.87 -3.15 -1.63
C VAL A 155 -22.11 -3.95 -2.06
N HIS A 156 -22.01 -5.27 -2.18
CA HIS A 156 -23.16 -6.12 -2.54
C HIS A 156 -24.24 -6.21 -1.43
N LEU A 157 -23.87 -5.97 -0.17
CA LEU A 157 -24.78 -6.11 0.98
C LEU A 157 -25.77 -4.95 1.12
N TYR A 158 -25.54 -3.85 0.39
CA TYR A 158 -26.31 -2.61 0.48
C TYR A 158 -27.15 -2.38 -0.77
N ARG A 159 -27.64 -3.47 -1.36
CA ARG A 159 -28.47 -3.48 -2.56
C ARG A 159 -29.96 -3.46 -2.21
#